data_AF-A0A524GGL7-F1
#
_entry.id   AF-A0A524GGL7-F1
#
_cell.length_a   1.000
_cell.length_b   1.000
_cell.length_c   1.000
_cell.angle_alpha   90.00
_cell.angle_beta   90.00
_cell.angle_gamma   90.00
#
_symmetry.space_group_name_H-M   'P 1'
#
loop_
_entity.id
_entity.type
_entity.pdbx_description
1 polymer ?
#
loop_
_entity_poly.entity_id
_entity_poly.type
_entity_poly.pdbx_seq_one_letter_code
_entity_poly.pdbx_strand_id
1 'polypeptide(L)' 'MDRTLSRNIMVEGVKTLAPLFLSIIRHPAFISGDFSTRFLEEHMDELISMFKETNSEDEILKIARYVAEISALGPQSWM' A
#
# COMPACT_ATOMS: atom_id res chain seq x y z
N MET A 1 2.19 -8.84 12.91
CA MET A 1 1.36 -7.79 12.29
C MET A 1 2.04 -7.24 11.03
N ASP A 2 3.30 -6.79 11.12
CA ASP A 2 4.07 -6.24 9.97
C ASP A 2 4.11 -7.16 8.74
N ARG A 3 4.41 -8.45 8.91
CA ARG A 3 4.41 -9.43 7.80
C ARG A 3 3.08 -9.46 7.03
N THR A 4 1.97 -9.45 7.75
CA THR A 4 0.63 -9.59 7.15
C THR A 4 0.27 -8.36 6.32
N LEU A 5 0.48 -7.16 6.89
CA LEU A 5 0.16 -5.89 6.26
C LEU A 5 1.11 -5.52 5.11
N SER A 6 2.38 -5.96 5.16
CA SER A 6 3.38 -5.58 4.17
C SER A 6 3.44 -6.45 2.92
N ARG A 7 3.07 -7.73 3.02
CA ARG A 7 3.31 -8.70 1.93
C ARG A 7 2.14 -9.62 1.61
N ASN A 8 1.20 -9.80 2.53
CA ASN A 8 0.20 -10.85 2.41
C ASN A 8 -1.22 -10.34 2.18
N ILE A 9 -1.45 -9.02 2.27
CA ILE A 9 -2.75 -8.42 2.03
C ILE A 9 -2.74 -7.76 0.65
N MET A 10 -3.61 -8.22 -0.24
CA MET A 10 -3.86 -7.62 -1.54
C MET A 10 -5.34 -7.23 -1.58
N VAL A 11 -5.60 -5.94 -1.76
CA VAL A 11 -6.94 -5.39 -1.82
C VAL A 11 -6.98 -4.44 -3.00
N GLU A 12 -7.81 -4.78 -3.98
CA GLU A 12 -7.97 -4.03 -5.22
C GLU A 12 -9.36 -3.39 -5.28
N GLY A 13 -9.47 -2.26 -5.99
CA GLY A 13 -10.74 -1.55 -6.21
C GLY A 13 -11.20 -0.63 -5.07
N VAL A 14 -10.61 -0.72 -3.88
CA VAL A 14 -10.85 0.20 -2.76
C VAL A 14 -9.54 0.62 -2.09
N LYS A 15 -9.45 1.89 -1.67
CA LYS A 15 -8.30 2.37 -0.89
C LYS A 15 -8.39 1.84 0.54
N THR A 16 -7.24 1.50 1.12
CA THR A 16 -7.15 0.97 2.50
C THR A 16 -6.18 1.78 3.35
N LEU A 17 -6.31 1.65 4.67
CA LEU A 17 -5.40 2.25 5.65
C LEU A 17 -4.17 1.37 5.95
N ALA A 18 -3.95 0.29 5.19
CA ALA A 18 -2.83 -0.62 5.42
C ALA A 18 -1.46 0.09 5.49
N PRO A 19 -1.14 1.07 4.63
CA PRO A 19 0.14 1.76 4.72
C PRO A 19 0.26 2.65 5.96
N LEU A 20 -0.82 3.29 6.41
CA LEU A 20 -0.84 4.06 7.65
C LEU A 20 -0.59 3.13 8.86
N PHE A 21 -1.23 1.97 8.89
CA PHE A 21 -0.97 0.98 9.94
C PHE A 21 0.47 0.46 9.92
N LEU A 22 1.08 0.30 8.74
CA LEU A 22 2.50 -0.02 8.61
C LEU A 22 3.40 1.09 9.19
N SER A 23 3.09 2.36 8.93
CA SER A 23 3.82 3.49 9.54
C SER A 23 3.73 3.45 11.06
N ILE A 24 2.53 3.23 11.62
CA ILE A 24 2.31 3.18 13.07
C ILE A 24 3.12 2.06 13.73
N ILE A 25 3.00 0.82 13.25
CA ILE A 25 3.68 -0.32 13.89
C ILE A 25 5.21 -0.28 13.73
N ARG A 26 5.71 0.53 12.79
CA ARG A 26 7.15 0.75 12.57
C ARG A 26 7.66 2.00 13.30
N HIS A 27 6.78 2.80 13.90
CA HIS A 27 7.15 4.01 14.60
C HIS A 27 7.90 3.69 15.90
N PRO A 28 9.05 4.33 16.19
CA PRO A 28 9.86 4.01 17.37
C PRO A 28 9.10 4.11 18.70
N ALA A 29 8.30 5.16 18.89
CA ALA A 29 7.51 5.34 20.12
C ALA A 29 6.38 4.31 20.27
N PHE A 30 5.85 3.81 19.14
CA PHE A 30 4.86 2.73 19.18
C PHE A 30 5.52 1.40 19.56
N ILE A 31 6.74 1.14 19.05
CA ILE A 31 7.52 -0.06 19.36
C ILE A 31 8.00 -0.07 20.81
N SER A 32 8.42 1.07 21.35
CA SER A 32 8.86 1.19 22.76
C SER A 32 7.71 1.06 23.76
N GLY A 33 6.46 1.19 23.30
CA GLY A 33 5.28 1.21 24.17
C GLY A 33 5.07 2.55 24.88
N ASP A 34 5.85 3.58 24.53
CA ASP A 34 5.75 4.92 25.09
C ASP A 34 4.80 5.77 24.25
N PHE A 35 3.50 5.53 24.43
CA PHE A 35 2.46 6.25 23.71
C PHE A 35 1.17 6.39 24.52
N SER A 36 0.37 7.39 24.16
CA SER A 36 -0.93 7.67 24.77
C SER A 36 -2.07 7.47 23.77
N THR A 37 -3.31 7.69 24.20
CA THR A 37 -4.47 7.76 23.28
C THR A 37 -4.36 8.90 22.27
N ARG A 38 -3.45 9.85 22.48
CA ARG A 38 -3.19 11.01 21.60
C ARG A 38 -2.05 10.77 20.61
N PHE A 39 -1.45 9.59 20.60
CA PHE A 39 -0.31 9.24 19.75
C PHE A 39 -0.47 9.68 18.28
N LEU A 40 -1.65 9.46 17.70
CA LEU A 40 -1.92 9.83 16.31
C LEU A 40 -1.87 11.35 16.10
N GLU A 41 -2.37 12.14 17.04
CA GLU A 41 -2.37 13.60 16.97
C GLU A 41 -0.95 14.15 17.12
N GLU A 42 -0.15 13.51 17.97
CA GLU A 42 1.21 13.94 18.30
C GLU A 42 2.23 13.58 17.20
N HIS A 43 1.98 12.50 16.46
CA HIS A 43 2.92 11.97 15.45
C HIS A 43 2.36 11.97 14.02
N MET A 44 1.24 12.65 13.75
CA MET A 44 0.56 12.58 12.44
C MET A 44 1.50 12.93 11.28
N ASP A 45 2.25 14.03 11.41
CA ASP A 45 3.16 14.50 10.36
C ASP A 45 4.27 13.49 10.07
N GLU A 46 4.80 12.85 11.12
CA GLU A 46 5.83 11.80 11.02
C GLU A 46 5.26 10.56 10.33
N LEU A 47 4.08 10.10 10.73
CA LEU A 47 3.40 8.92 10.18
C LEU A 47 3.08 9.08 8.70
N ILE A 48 2.64 10.27 8.27
CA ILE A 48 2.40 10.60 6.87
C ILE A 48 3.72 10.71 6.10
N SER A 49 4.79 11.26 6.70
CA SER A 49 6.09 11.34 6.01
C SER A 49 6.72 9.95 5.74
N MET A 50 6.43 8.97 6.59
CA MET A 50 6.84 7.56 6.40
C MET A 50 6.02 6.85 5.31
N PHE A 51 4.91 7.44 4.88
CA PHE A 51 4.09 6.95 3.78
C PHE A 51 4.84 7.14 2.46
N LYS A 52 5.44 6.07 1.95
CA LYS A 52 5.77 5.99 0.53
C LYS A 52 4.56 5.45 -0.19
N GLU A 53 3.94 6.30 -1.01
CA GLU A 53 2.95 5.86 -1.99
C GLU A 53 3.69 5.02 -3.05
N THR A 54 3.89 3.74 -2.75
CA THR A 54 4.37 2.80 -3.76
C THR A 54 3.23 2.61 -4.74
N ASN A 55 3.36 3.20 -5.92
CA ASN A 55 2.54 2.92 -7.09
C ASN A 55 2.88 1.52 -7.65
N SER A 56 3.04 0.54 -6.74
CA SER A 56 3.30 -0.85 -7.05
C SER A 56 1.97 -1.46 -7.48
N GLU A 57 1.43 -0.98 -8.60
CA GLU A 57 0.57 -1.83 -9.41
C GLU A 57 1.41 -3.07 -9.70
N ASP A 58 0.98 -4.21 -9.14
CA ASP A 58 1.72 -5.47 -9.25
C ASP A 58 2.02 -5.71 -10.75
N GLU A 59 3.28 -5.98 -11.10
CA GLU A 59 3.68 -6.17 -12.50
C GLU A 59 2.84 -7.26 -13.18
N ILE A 60 2.37 -8.23 -12.39
CA ILE A 60 1.43 -9.26 -12.81
C ILE A 60 0.09 -8.66 -13.27
N LEU A 61 -0.45 -7.66 -12.56
CA LEU A 61 -1.70 -7.00 -12.92
C LEU A 61 -1.57 -6.19 -14.21
N LYS A 62 -0.42 -5.56 -14.45
CA LYS A 62 -0.15 -4.87 -15.74
C LYS A 62 -0.18 -5.84 -16.90
N ILE A 63 0.46 -7.01 -16.75
CA ILE A 63 0.46 -8.06 -17.76
C ILE A 63 -0.95 -8.61 -17.96
N ALA A 64 -1.69 -8.88 -16.88
CA ALA A 64 -3.05 -9.38 -16.95
C ALA A 64 -3.98 -8.39 -17.68
N ARG A 65 -3.88 -7.09 -17.38
CA ARG A 65 -4.60 -6.02 -18.10
C ARG A 65 -4.26 -6.04 -19.58
N TYR A 66 -2.98 -6.09 -19.91
CA TYR A 66 -2.53 -6.11 -21.30
C TYR A 66 -3.06 -7.32 -22.09
N VAL A 67 -2.96 -8.53 -21.52
CA VAL A 67 -3.50 -9.76 -22.16
C VAL A 67 -5.01 -9.65 -22.36
N ALA A 68 -5.73 -9.12 -21.37
CA ALA A 68 -7.18 -8.93 -21.48
C ALA A 68 -7.54 -7.94 -22.59
N GLU A 69 -6.81 -6.83 -22.71
CA GLU A 69 -7.02 -5.82 -23.75
C GLU A 69 -6.81 -6.39 -25.16
N ILE A 70 -5.70 -7.08 -25.41
CA ILE A 70 -5.42 -7.70 -26.71
C ILE A 70 -6.45 -8.80 -27.03
N SER A 71 -6.85 -9.59 -26.03
CA SER A 71 -7.81 -10.67 -26.23
C SER A 71 -9.21 -10.16 -26.57
N ALA A 72 -9.62 -9.02 -26.01
CA ALA A 72 -10.93 -8.43 -26.23
C ALA A 72 -10.98 -7.54 -27.50
N LEU A 73 -9.91 -6.80 -27.78
CA LEU A 73 -9.89 -5.75 -28.81
C LEU A 73 -9.11 -6.15 -30.07
N GLY A 74 -8.37 -7.27 -30.03
CA GLY A 74 -7.43 -7.66 -31.06
C GLY A 74 -6.08 -6.95 -30.93
N PRO A 75 -5.10 -7.28 -31.80
CA PRO A 75 -3.79 -6.65 -31.79
C PRO A 75 -3.91 -5.14 -32.07
N GLN A 76 -3.09 -4.36 -31.37
CA GLN A 76 -3.02 -2.91 -31.57
C GLN A 76 -2.51 -2.61 -32.98
N SER A 77 -3.11 -1.63 -33.66
CA SER A 77 -2.80 -1.32 -35.07
C SER A 77 -1.36 -0.86 -35.36
N TRP A 78 -0.59 -0.55 -34.32
CA TRP A 78 0.81 -0.11 -34.40
C TRP A 78 1.81 -1.21 -34.00
N MET A 79 1.32 -2.41 -33.62
CA MET A 79 2.10 -3.66 -33.61
C MET A 79 2.05 -4.31 -34.99
#